data_AF-A0A523K6E3-F1
#
_entry.id   AF-A0A523K6E3-F1
#
_cell.length_a   1.000
_cell.length_b   1.000
_cell.length_c   1.000
_cell.angle_alpha   90.00
_cell.angle_beta   90.00
_cell.angle_gamma   90.00
#
_symmetry.space_group_name_H-M   'P 1'
#
loop_
_entity.id
_entity.type
_entity.pdbx_description
1 polymer ?
#
loop_
_entity_poly.entity_id
_entity_poly.type
_entity_poly.pdbx_seq_one_letter_code
_entity_poly.pdbx_strand_id
1 'polypeptide(L)'
;MSDTSRTDRALWLTVVLLIGVSVWLRTTDLGRLPGINGDEAWYGVQAERWLSGDPVWQTASGNPLNPFHTGPVAVLQLVFEPAFWILRAPSWMAGVALVPLLFFLLRPVLGATVAAWIALLAAVLPANVAYSRFGWDPSQVPLAAALVCGASLGRRWRLAFSSALVAVWVHPTAVFLVPIAGAVAASEIWRQSPDRHHRIRRLGLVTAGAVVLAGLLCWAVPATARFSPSQIFSRMFDPAQALEFATLVPPLFSGTTVYRYVVGEPSAMSVAVHDAVVWTLMILAGAGLLIGWRRLDARLRAFVIGTVAAWWCFYLVLGTGGVRPHVDRYALWSIVPVLICVGVGLGELAHRASQRRIVTLGLCAVSIAALMSFQTGYLDVLRDSGGHSHRAFRTSYVEPKRAALDAIIAAQPDGPVRILAEDWWSR
;
A
#
# COMPACT_ATOMS: atom_id res chain seq x y z
N MET A 1 -39.23 15.43 8.54
CA MET A 1 -37.94 14.71 8.39
C MET A 1 -37.78 13.79 9.59
N SER A 2 -37.68 12.49 9.37
CA SER A 2 -37.56 11.50 10.46
C SER A 2 -36.20 11.61 11.16
N ASP A 3 -36.17 11.25 12.45
CA ASP A 3 -34.97 11.26 13.31
C ASP A 3 -33.82 10.39 12.75
N THR A 4 -34.16 9.37 11.97
CA THR A 4 -33.24 8.54 11.17
C THR A 4 -32.37 9.36 10.22
N SER A 5 -32.96 10.35 9.53
CA SER A 5 -32.21 11.18 8.56
C SER A 5 -31.15 12.07 9.21
N ARG A 6 -31.38 12.50 10.46
CA ARG A 6 -30.41 13.32 11.22
C ARG A 6 -29.24 12.48 11.68
N THR A 7 -29.51 11.29 12.22
CA THR A 7 -28.42 10.43 12.70
C THR A 7 -27.52 9.95 11.56
N ASP A 8 -28.10 9.63 10.41
CA ASP A 8 -27.31 9.20 9.24
C ASP A 8 -26.39 10.34 8.76
N ARG A 9 -26.85 11.59 8.78
CA ARG A 9 -26.01 12.75 8.46
C ARG A 9 -24.86 12.93 9.44
N ALA A 10 -25.11 12.80 10.74
CA ALA A 10 -24.06 12.90 11.76
C ALA A 10 -22.99 11.81 11.56
N LEU A 11 -23.42 10.58 11.24
CA LEU A 11 -22.51 9.47 11.00
C LEU A 11 -21.62 9.73 9.77
N TRP A 12 -22.19 10.22 8.67
CA TRP A 12 -21.40 10.57 7.48
C TRP A 12 -20.48 11.77 7.71
N LEU A 13 -20.90 12.74 8.52
CA LEU A 13 -20.03 13.84 8.94
C LEU A 13 -18.82 13.29 9.73
N THR A 14 -19.03 12.33 10.64
CA THR A 14 -17.93 11.66 11.35
C THR A 14 -16.96 10.97 10.38
N VAL A 15 -17.46 10.27 9.35
CA VAL A 15 -16.59 9.67 8.32
C VAL A 15 -15.73 10.72 7.62
N VAL A 16 -16.32 11.85 7.24
CA VAL A 16 -15.59 12.95 6.59
C VAL A 16 -14.55 13.56 7.53
N LEU A 17 -14.90 13.78 8.81
CA LEU A 17 -13.98 14.29 9.82
C LEU A 17 -12.79 13.34 10.04
N LEU A 18 -13.03 12.03 10.11
CA LEU A 18 -11.96 11.02 10.25
C LEU A 18 -11.02 11.02 9.05
N ILE A 19 -11.54 11.18 7.83
CA ILE A 19 -10.71 11.37 6.64
C ILE A 19 -9.89 12.66 6.76
N GLY A 20 -10.50 13.77 7.21
CA GLY A 20 -9.81 15.04 7.45
C GLY A 20 -8.67 14.93 8.46
N VAL A 21 -8.91 14.29 9.61
CA VAL A 21 -7.88 14.02 10.63
C VAL A 21 -6.76 13.16 10.02
N SER A 22 -7.11 12.19 9.20
CA SER A 22 -6.13 11.32 8.55
C SER A 22 -5.27 12.07 7.52
N VAL A 23 -5.81 13.04 6.80
CA VAL A 23 -5.02 13.95 5.94
C VAL A 23 -4.08 14.81 6.79
N TRP A 24 -4.59 15.37 7.90
CA TRP A 24 -3.78 16.14 8.84
C TRP A 24 -2.60 15.32 9.38
N LEU A 25 -2.82 14.08 9.84
CA LEU A 25 -1.76 13.18 10.31
C LEU A 25 -0.75 12.77 9.23
N ARG A 26 -1.09 12.86 7.94
CA ARG A 26 -0.12 12.67 6.85
C ARG A 26 0.74 13.90 6.61
N THR A 27 0.21 15.09 6.88
CA THR A 27 0.87 16.37 6.58
C THR A 27 1.70 16.90 7.74
N THR A 28 1.26 16.70 8.98
CA THR A 28 1.94 17.23 10.17
C THR A 28 3.37 16.72 10.23
N ASP A 29 4.34 17.63 10.39
CA ASP A 29 5.78 17.34 10.42
C ASP A 29 6.30 16.56 9.20
N LEU A 30 5.65 16.63 8.03
CA LEU A 30 6.05 15.86 6.85
C LEU A 30 7.50 16.12 6.44
N GLY A 31 8.01 17.33 6.64
CA GLY A 31 9.41 17.69 6.37
C GLY A 31 10.43 17.17 7.39
N ARG A 32 10.02 16.57 8.52
CA ARG A 32 10.93 16.16 9.61
C ARG A 32 10.75 14.73 10.09
N LEU A 33 9.51 14.22 10.05
CA LEU A 33 9.14 12.94 10.66
C LEU A 33 8.56 11.99 9.59
N PRO A 34 9.04 10.74 9.49
CA PRO A 34 10.23 10.19 10.17
C PRO A 34 11.52 10.85 9.65
N GLY A 35 12.69 10.46 10.18
CA GLY A 35 13.96 10.90 9.61
C GLY A 35 14.13 10.45 8.16
N ILE A 36 14.92 11.19 7.37
CA ILE A 36 15.09 10.94 5.93
C ILE A 36 15.96 9.71 5.72
N ASN A 37 15.51 8.76 4.90
CA ASN A 37 16.30 7.58 4.59
C ASN A 37 17.05 7.71 3.26
N GLY A 38 17.95 6.75 2.98
CA GLY A 38 18.80 6.76 1.79
C GLY A 38 18.03 6.66 0.48
N ASP A 39 16.94 5.88 0.43
CA ASP A 39 16.10 5.76 -0.78
C ASP A 39 15.43 7.11 -1.09
N GLU A 40 14.92 7.83 -0.08
CA GLU A 40 14.34 9.18 -0.26
C GLU A 40 15.36 10.19 -0.78
N ALA A 41 16.55 10.21 -0.18
CA ALA A 41 17.63 11.10 -0.61
C ALA A 41 18.08 10.78 -2.04
N TRP A 42 18.16 9.49 -2.38
CA TRP A 42 18.53 9.04 -3.71
C TRP A 42 17.56 9.55 -4.78
N TYR A 43 16.24 9.47 -4.54
CA TYR A 43 15.25 10.05 -5.47
C TYR A 43 15.41 11.56 -5.65
N GLY A 44 15.75 12.29 -4.59
CA GLY A 44 16.05 13.73 -4.68
C GLY A 44 17.27 14.03 -5.57
N VAL A 45 18.37 13.30 -5.37
CA VAL A 45 19.57 13.42 -6.22
C VAL A 45 19.25 13.06 -7.67
N GLN A 46 18.43 12.04 -7.90
CA GLN A 46 18.07 11.68 -9.27
C GLN A 46 17.18 12.71 -9.96
N ALA A 47 16.30 13.37 -9.23
CA ALA A 47 15.53 14.49 -9.73
C ALA A 47 16.44 15.67 -10.13
N GLU A 48 17.44 16.01 -9.32
CA GLU A 48 18.44 17.04 -9.68
C GLU A 48 19.23 16.67 -10.94
N ARG A 49 19.67 15.40 -11.05
CA ARG A 49 20.36 14.90 -12.24
C ARG A 49 19.49 14.94 -13.50
N TRP A 50 18.19 14.70 -13.38
CA TRP A 50 17.25 14.88 -14.49
C TRP A 50 17.19 16.34 -14.94
N LEU A 51 17.12 17.27 -13.99
CA LEU A 51 17.10 18.71 -14.28
C LEU A 51 18.42 19.21 -14.89
N SER A 52 19.55 18.57 -14.55
CA SER A 52 20.86 18.88 -15.13
C SER A 52 21.13 18.19 -16.48
N GLY A 53 20.18 17.43 -17.03
CA GLY A 53 20.33 16.75 -18.32
C GLY A 53 21.15 15.45 -18.28
N ASP A 54 21.37 14.87 -17.10
CA ASP A 54 22.09 13.60 -16.91
C ASP A 54 21.21 12.53 -16.23
N PRO A 55 20.11 12.09 -16.87
CA PRO A 55 19.16 11.21 -16.23
C PRO A 55 19.70 9.78 -16.07
N VAL A 56 19.62 9.26 -14.83
CA VAL A 56 19.77 7.82 -14.57
C VAL A 56 18.40 7.18 -14.53
N TRP A 57 18.23 6.11 -15.31
CA TRP A 57 16.94 5.42 -15.46
C TRP A 57 16.83 4.14 -14.62
N GLN A 58 17.84 3.85 -13.80
CA GLN A 58 17.90 2.65 -12.96
C GLN A 58 18.28 3.01 -11.53
N THR A 59 17.66 2.31 -10.58
CA THR A 59 18.03 2.31 -9.17
C THR A 59 19.39 1.65 -8.94
N ALA A 60 19.99 1.85 -7.76
CA ALA A 60 21.20 1.11 -7.36
C ALA A 60 21.01 -0.42 -7.39
N SER A 61 19.78 -0.90 -7.20
CA SER A 61 19.41 -2.32 -7.34
C SER A 61 19.17 -2.78 -8.79
N GLY A 62 19.31 -1.90 -9.77
CA GLY A 62 19.09 -2.17 -11.20
C GLY A 62 17.62 -2.10 -11.64
N ASN A 63 16.67 -1.90 -10.73
CA ASN A 63 15.26 -1.72 -11.09
C ASN A 63 15.06 -0.41 -11.87
N PRO A 64 14.09 -0.34 -12.80
CA PRO A 64 13.74 0.92 -13.45
C PRO A 64 13.40 2.02 -12.43
N LEU A 65 13.86 3.24 -12.68
CA LEU A 65 13.48 4.41 -11.91
C LEU A 65 11.97 4.67 -12.06
N ASN A 66 11.27 4.96 -10.96
CA ASN A 66 9.85 5.30 -10.98
C ASN A 66 9.65 6.78 -11.41
N PRO A 67 9.19 7.05 -12.64
CA PRO A 67 9.02 8.41 -13.14
C PRO A 67 7.85 9.13 -12.47
N PHE A 68 6.88 8.39 -11.92
CA PHE A 68 5.72 8.94 -11.21
C PHE A 68 6.09 9.44 -9.81
N HIS A 69 7.27 9.09 -9.31
CA HIS A 69 7.85 9.67 -8.11
C HIS A 69 8.86 10.77 -8.47
N THR A 70 9.90 10.45 -9.24
CA THR A 70 11.00 11.38 -9.56
C THR A 70 10.53 12.59 -10.36
N GLY A 71 9.61 12.40 -11.31
CA GLY A 71 9.10 13.50 -12.15
C GLY A 71 8.46 14.61 -11.32
N PRO A 72 7.46 14.32 -10.47
CA PRO A 72 6.90 15.32 -9.56
C PRO A 72 7.91 15.97 -8.61
N VAL A 73 8.90 15.21 -8.10
CA VAL A 73 10.00 15.79 -7.30
C VAL A 73 10.80 16.81 -8.12
N ALA A 74 11.20 16.46 -9.34
CA ALA A 74 11.94 17.36 -10.23
C ALA A 74 11.13 18.62 -10.56
N VAL A 75 9.83 18.49 -10.83
CA VAL A 75 8.94 19.64 -11.08
C VAL A 75 8.85 20.55 -9.85
N LEU A 76 8.76 19.99 -8.64
CA LEU A 76 8.74 20.80 -7.42
C LEU A 76 10.09 21.49 -7.17
N GLN A 77 11.22 20.82 -7.45
CA GLN A 77 12.55 21.41 -7.32
C GLN A 77 12.84 22.53 -8.32
N LEU A 78 12.08 22.64 -9.43
CA LEU A 78 12.16 23.81 -10.32
C LEU A 78 11.60 25.08 -9.69
N VAL A 79 10.70 24.95 -8.71
CA VAL A 79 9.92 26.07 -8.14
C VAL A 79 10.33 26.37 -6.70
N PHE A 80 10.71 25.33 -5.95
CA PHE A 80 11.01 25.42 -4.53
C PHE A 80 12.46 25.04 -4.25
N GLU A 81 13.04 25.66 -3.21
CA GLU A 81 14.33 25.23 -2.69
C GLU A 81 14.28 23.76 -2.19
N PRO A 82 15.38 22.99 -2.30
CA PRO A 82 15.43 21.62 -1.84
C PRO A 82 14.98 21.48 -0.37
N ALA A 83 13.92 20.70 -0.17
CA ALA A 83 13.33 20.47 1.13
C ALA A 83 12.81 19.03 1.26
N PHE A 84 12.87 18.47 2.46
CA PHE A 84 12.46 17.09 2.72
C PHE A 84 10.97 16.81 2.44
N TRP A 85 10.10 17.81 2.59
CA TRP A 85 8.69 17.65 2.24
C TRP A 85 8.50 17.46 0.73
N ILE A 86 9.37 18.01 -0.12
CA ILE A 86 9.32 17.86 -1.58
C ILE A 86 9.54 16.40 -1.96
N LEU A 87 10.52 15.73 -1.33
CA LEU A 87 10.81 14.31 -1.54
C LEU A 87 9.59 13.43 -1.20
N ARG A 88 8.80 13.84 -0.21
CA ARG A 88 7.63 13.09 0.28
C ARG A 88 6.33 13.46 -0.42
N ALA A 89 6.28 14.60 -1.09
CA ALA A 89 5.07 15.12 -1.71
C ALA A 89 4.40 14.14 -2.68
N PRO A 90 5.11 13.41 -3.57
CA PRO A 90 4.44 12.47 -4.49
C PRO A 90 3.74 11.33 -3.75
N SER A 91 4.35 10.82 -2.68
CA SER A 91 3.79 9.75 -1.85
C SER A 91 2.62 10.25 -1.00
N TRP A 92 2.73 11.47 -0.45
CA TRP A 92 1.64 12.13 0.27
C TRP A 92 0.44 12.35 -0.65
N MET A 93 0.66 12.89 -1.85
CA MET A 93 -0.39 13.09 -2.86
C MET A 93 -1.05 11.77 -3.23
N ALA A 94 -0.28 10.70 -3.42
CA ALA A 94 -0.82 9.39 -3.75
C ALA A 94 -1.69 8.82 -2.61
N GLY A 95 -1.23 8.94 -1.36
CA GLY A 95 -1.98 8.52 -0.18
C GLY A 95 -3.30 9.28 0.02
N VAL A 96 -3.29 10.60 -0.23
CA VAL A 96 -4.49 11.45 -0.16
C VAL A 96 -5.44 11.14 -1.32
N ALA A 97 -4.93 11.01 -2.55
CA ALA A 97 -5.72 10.74 -3.75
C ALA A 97 -6.37 9.34 -3.75
N LEU A 98 -5.75 8.36 -3.06
CA LEU A 98 -6.27 7.00 -2.93
C LEU A 98 -7.72 6.97 -2.41
N VAL A 99 -8.01 7.79 -1.39
CA VAL A 99 -9.29 7.78 -0.67
C VAL A 99 -10.48 8.17 -1.57
N PRO A 100 -10.50 9.36 -2.20
CA PRO A 100 -11.59 9.70 -3.12
C PRO A 100 -11.61 8.79 -4.35
N LEU A 101 -10.45 8.36 -4.85
CA LEU A 101 -10.39 7.48 -6.01
C LEU A 101 -11.09 6.14 -5.74
N LEU A 102 -10.82 5.49 -4.60
CA LEU A 102 -11.50 4.26 -4.20
C LEU A 102 -13.01 4.45 -4.12
N PHE A 103 -13.47 5.54 -3.49
CA PHE A 103 -14.91 5.82 -3.40
C PHE A 103 -15.55 5.92 -4.80
N PHE A 104 -14.97 6.73 -5.69
CA PHE A 104 -15.56 6.96 -7.02
C PHE A 104 -15.47 5.75 -7.95
N LEU A 105 -14.38 4.99 -7.90
CA LEU A 105 -14.23 3.77 -8.72
C LEU A 105 -15.15 2.65 -8.25
N LEU A 106 -15.34 2.50 -6.94
CA LEU A 106 -16.07 1.36 -6.38
C LEU A 106 -17.56 1.64 -6.16
N ARG A 107 -17.98 2.89 -5.97
CA ARG A 107 -19.40 3.28 -5.80
C ARG A 107 -20.32 2.65 -6.86
N PRO A 108 -20.02 2.68 -8.17
CA PRO A 108 -20.90 2.12 -9.19
C PRO A 108 -21.03 0.60 -9.13
N VAL A 109 -20.07 -0.09 -8.49
CA VAL A 109 -20.01 -1.55 -8.43
C VAL A 109 -20.56 -2.08 -7.09
N LEU A 110 -20.18 -1.45 -5.98
CA LEU A 110 -20.45 -1.91 -4.61
C LEU A 110 -21.54 -1.10 -3.90
N GLY A 111 -21.98 0.01 -4.50
CA GLY A 111 -22.85 1.00 -3.86
C GLY A 111 -22.07 1.99 -2.98
N ALA A 112 -22.69 3.13 -2.69
CA ALA A 112 -22.05 4.25 -2.01
C ALA A 112 -21.58 3.89 -0.59
N THR A 113 -22.39 3.15 0.17
CA THR A 113 -22.08 2.81 1.58
C THR A 113 -20.82 1.95 1.68
N VAL A 114 -20.75 0.83 0.94
CA VAL A 114 -19.59 -0.07 0.98
C VAL A 114 -18.34 0.61 0.41
N ALA A 115 -18.49 1.39 -0.67
CA ALA A 115 -17.39 2.17 -1.22
C ALA A 115 -16.83 3.19 -0.20
N ALA A 116 -17.71 3.83 0.59
CA ALA A 116 -17.27 4.76 1.63
C ALA A 116 -16.61 4.06 2.82
N TRP A 117 -17.06 2.86 3.20
CA TRP A 117 -16.36 2.04 4.20
C TRP A 117 -14.94 1.67 3.75
N ILE A 118 -14.78 1.25 2.49
CA ILE A 118 -13.46 0.93 1.92
C ILE A 118 -12.57 2.18 1.90
N ALA A 119 -13.12 3.33 1.48
CA ALA A 119 -12.40 4.59 1.48
C ALA A 119 -11.98 5.03 2.90
N LEU A 120 -12.87 4.91 3.89
CA LEU A 120 -12.58 5.20 5.29
C LEU A 120 -11.46 4.29 5.81
N LEU A 121 -11.57 2.98 5.61
CA LEU A 121 -10.54 2.02 6.02
C LEU A 121 -9.19 2.34 5.37
N ALA A 122 -9.16 2.66 4.08
CA ALA A 122 -7.93 3.06 3.39
C ALA A 122 -7.36 4.38 3.93
N ALA A 123 -8.23 5.33 4.28
CA ALA A 123 -7.82 6.60 4.85
C ALA A 123 -7.12 6.39 6.20
N VAL A 124 -7.67 5.55 7.08
CA VAL A 124 -7.21 5.43 8.47
C VAL A 124 -6.24 4.25 8.72
N LEU A 125 -5.99 3.42 7.72
CA LEU A 125 -5.06 2.28 7.82
C LEU A 125 -3.66 2.78 8.21
N PRO A 126 -3.12 2.43 9.40
CA PRO A 126 -1.86 3.01 9.87
C PRO A 126 -0.68 2.78 8.93
N ALA A 127 -0.58 1.61 8.30
CA ALA A 127 0.43 1.36 7.28
C ALA A 127 0.31 2.32 6.09
N ASN A 128 -0.90 2.56 5.58
CA ASN A 128 -1.09 3.50 4.46
C ASN A 128 -0.80 4.95 4.87
N VAL A 129 -1.14 5.35 6.11
CA VAL A 129 -0.79 6.67 6.65
C VAL A 129 0.74 6.79 6.75
N ALA A 130 1.41 5.82 7.37
CA ALA A 130 2.86 5.79 7.51
C ALA A 130 3.57 5.85 6.15
N TYR A 131 3.25 4.94 5.24
CA TYR A 131 3.91 4.85 3.93
C TYR A 131 3.71 6.09 3.07
N SER A 132 2.57 6.78 3.18
CA SER A 132 2.38 8.08 2.50
C SER A 132 3.29 9.21 3.00
N ARG A 133 4.04 8.99 4.08
CA ARG A 133 5.05 9.92 4.61
C ARG A 133 6.48 9.61 4.16
N PHE A 134 6.70 8.59 3.33
CA PHE A 134 8.01 8.24 2.77
C PHE A 134 8.11 8.59 1.30
N GLY A 135 9.16 9.29 0.92
CA GLY A 135 9.50 9.63 -0.46
C GLY A 135 10.14 8.49 -1.26
N TRP A 136 9.46 7.35 -1.41
CA TRP A 136 9.93 6.26 -2.27
C TRP A 136 8.81 5.61 -3.07
N ASP A 137 9.18 4.73 -3.99
CA ASP A 137 8.30 4.09 -4.96
C ASP A 137 7.19 3.19 -4.40
N PRO A 138 7.42 2.31 -3.38
CA PRO A 138 6.35 1.48 -2.81
C PRO A 138 5.15 2.27 -2.30
N SER A 139 5.36 3.51 -1.85
CA SER A 139 4.30 4.34 -1.26
C SER A 139 3.19 4.73 -2.23
N GLN A 140 3.44 4.66 -3.55
CA GLN A 140 2.45 4.94 -4.58
C GLN A 140 1.68 3.69 -5.03
N VAL A 141 2.12 2.50 -4.62
CA VAL A 141 1.54 1.21 -5.04
C VAL A 141 0.06 1.07 -4.66
N PRO A 142 -0.40 1.49 -3.46
CA PRO A 142 -1.83 1.42 -3.14
C PRO A 142 -2.71 2.22 -4.12
N LEU A 143 -2.28 3.40 -4.56
CA LEU A 143 -3.03 4.20 -5.55
C LEU A 143 -3.11 3.47 -6.90
N ALA A 144 -1.99 2.92 -7.36
CA ALA A 144 -1.95 2.14 -8.60
C ALA A 144 -2.83 0.89 -8.51
N ALA A 145 -2.81 0.20 -7.36
CA ALA A 145 -3.68 -0.94 -7.08
C ALA A 145 -5.17 -0.56 -7.12
N ALA A 146 -5.55 0.62 -6.63
CA ALA A 146 -6.93 1.12 -6.73
C ALA A 146 -7.40 1.30 -8.17
N LEU A 147 -6.55 1.83 -9.05
CA LEU A 147 -6.87 1.95 -10.47
C LEU A 147 -7.07 0.56 -11.12
N VAL A 148 -6.16 -0.38 -10.88
CA VAL A 148 -6.26 -1.74 -11.43
C VAL A 148 -7.52 -2.44 -10.92
N CYS A 149 -7.69 -2.53 -9.60
CA CYS A 149 -8.82 -3.23 -8.99
C CYS A 149 -10.16 -2.58 -9.36
N GLY A 150 -10.26 -1.26 -9.26
CA GLY A 150 -11.48 -0.51 -9.58
C GLY A 150 -11.85 -0.61 -11.07
N ALA A 151 -10.87 -0.48 -11.97
CA ALA A 151 -11.11 -0.62 -13.41
C ALA A 151 -11.49 -2.06 -13.80
N SER A 152 -10.86 -3.09 -13.22
CA SER A 152 -11.20 -4.49 -13.45
C SER A 152 -12.63 -4.80 -13.00
N LEU A 153 -13.02 -4.40 -11.80
CA LEU A 153 -14.39 -4.56 -11.28
C LEU A 153 -15.42 -3.78 -12.11
N GLY A 154 -15.06 -2.57 -12.55
CA GLY A 154 -15.87 -1.72 -13.42
C GLY A 154 -15.90 -2.12 -14.90
N ARG A 155 -15.26 -3.24 -15.30
CA ARG A 155 -15.16 -3.72 -16.69
C ARG A 155 -14.49 -2.73 -17.66
N ARG A 156 -13.63 -1.85 -17.14
CA ARG A 156 -12.87 -0.88 -17.93
C ARG A 156 -11.52 -1.47 -18.32
N TRP A 157 -11.53 -2.54 -19.12
CA TRP A 157 -10.34 -3.37 -19.38
C TRP A 157 -9.13 -2.62 -19.95
N ARG A 158 -9.36 -1.62 -20.81
CA ARG A 158 -8.27 -0.75 -21.32
C ARG A 158 -7.60 0.04 -20.19
N LEU A 159 -8.40 0.60 -19.28
CA LEU A 159 -7.90 1.30 -18.11
C LEU A 159 -7.22 0.34 -17.13
N ALA A 160 -7.79 -0.84 -16.90
CA ALA A 160 -7.20 -1.85 -16.01
C ALA A 160 -5.83 -2.31 -16.53
N PHE A 161 -5.71 -2.59 -17.83
CA PHE A 161 -4.46 -3.00 -18.47
C PHE A 161 -3.40 -1.90 -18.41
N SER A 162 -3.72 -0.68 -18.85
CA SER A 162 -2.79 0.46 -18.79
C SER A 162 -2.37 0.76 -17.34
N SER A 163 -3.32 0.73 -16.40
CA SER A 163 -3.02 0.93 -14.97
C SER A 163 -2.14 -0.18 -14.40
N ALA A 164 -2.26 -1.43 -14.87
CA ALA A 164 -1.41 -2.53 -14.43
C ALA A 164 0.03 -2.36 -14.92
N LEU A 165 0.23 -1.91 -16.17
CA LEU A 165 1.55 -1.57 -16.69
C LEU A 165 2.19 -0.43 -15.89
N VAL A 166 1.41 0.63 -15.64
CA VAL A 166 1.84 1.75 -14.81
C VAL A 166 2.15 1.29 -13.39
N ALA A 167 1.33 0.44 -12.79
CA ALA A 167 1.53 -0.06 -11.43
C ALA A 167 2.85 -0.83 -11.29
N VAL A 168 3.20 -1.64 -12.29
CA VAL A 168 4.46 -2.39 -12.26
C VAL A 168 5.68 -1.49 -12.49
N TRP A 169 5.53 -0.44 -13.29
CA TRP A 169 6.56 0.59 -13.39
C TRP A 169 6.71 1.36 -12.07
N VAL A 170 5.60 1.72 -11.42
CA VAL A 170 5.64 2.32 -10.08
C VAL A 170 6.40 1.42 -9.12
N HIS A 171 6.08 0.13 -9.06
CA HIS A 171 6.86 -0.83 -8.29
C HIS A 171 6.67 -2.27 -8.81
N PRO A 172 7.75 -3.07 -8.93
CA PRO A 172 7.69 -4.45 -9.43
C PRO A 172 6.66 -5.37 -8.77
N THR A 173 6.46 -5.24 -7.47
CA THR A 173 5.52 -6.09 -6.71
C THR A 173 4.06 -5.88 -7.10
N ALA A 174 3.72 -4.82 -7.85
CA ALA A 174 2.39 -4.69 -8.41
C ALA A 174 2.04 -5.79 -9.43
N VAL A 175 3.00 -6.61 -9.87
CA VAL A 175 2.74 -7.82 -10.67
C VAL A 175 1.75 -8.77 -9.99
N PHE A 176 1.69 -8.77 -8.65
CA PHE A 176 0.73 -9.58 -7.88
C PHE A 176 -0.73 -9.09 -8.01
N LEU A 177 -0.99 -7.97 -8.70
CA LEU A 177 -2.35 -7.57 -9.09
C LEU A 177 -2.87 -8.36 -10.31
N VAL A 178 -1.98 -9.00 -11.09
CA VAL A 178 -2.34 -9.76 -12.30
C VAL A 178 -3.30 -10.92 -12.01
N PRO A 179 -3.09 -11.78 -10.99
CA PRO A 179 -4.06 -12.83 -10.64
C PRO A 179 -5.46 -12.29 -10.34
N ILE A 180 -5.55 -11.09 -9.75
CA ILE A 180 -6.82 -10.44 -9.42
C ILE A 180 -7.54 -10.00 -10.69
N ALA A 181 -6.88 -9.21 -11.53
CA ALA A 181 -7.46 -8.73 -12.79
C ALA A 181 -7.79 -9.90 -13.74
N GLY A 182 -6.91 -10.90 -13.81
CA GLY A 182 -7.07 -12.11 -14.61
C GLY A 182 -8.27 -12.95 -14.16
N ALA A 183 -8.47 -13.15 -12.86
CA ALA A 183 -9.64 -13.88 -12.35
C ALA A 183 -10.95 -13.18 -12.71
N VAL A 184 -11.03 -11.85 -12.56
CA VAL A 184 -12.23 -11.08 -12.94
C VAL A 184 -12.48 -11.17 -14.45
N ALA A 185 -11.43 -11.05 -15.27
CA ALA A 185 -11.54 -11.16 -16.73
C ALA A 185 -11.99 -12.57 -17.16
N ALA A 186 -11.42 -13.60 -16.55
CA ALA A 186 -11.78 -15.00 -16.79
C ALA A 186 -13.25 -15.27 -16.46
N SER A 187 -13.74 -14.74 -15.33
CA SER A 187 -15.16 -14.85 -14.93
C SER A 187 -16.10 -14.20 -15.96
N GLU A 188 -15.71 -13.05 -16.52
CA GLU A 188 -16.51 -12.38 -17.55
C GLU A 188 -16.51 -13.15 -18.88
N ILE A 189 -15.34 -13.63 -19.34
CA ILE A 189 -15.21 -14.46 -20.55
C ILE A 189 -16.06 -15.72 -20.43
N TRP A 190 -16.01 -16.36 -19.26
CA TRP A 190 -16.78 -17.57 -18.96
C TRP A 190 -18.29 -17.33 -19.06
N ARG A 191 -18.77 -16.17 -18.61
CA ARG A 191 -20.20 -15.80 -18.66
C ARG A 191 -20.68 -15.38 -20.04
N GLN A 192 -19.86 -14.68 -20.82
CA GLN A 192 -20.29 -14.08 -22.09
C GLN A 192 -20.25 -15.05 -23.28
N SER A 193 -19.49 -16.14 -23.16
CA SER A 193 -19.19 -17.00 -24.31
C SER A 193 -20.07 -18.27 -24.27
N PRO A 194 -21.02 -18.46 -25.20
CA PRO A 194 -21.91 -19.63 -25.20
C PRO A 194 -21.16 -20.92 -25.54
N ASP A 195 -20.26 -20.86 -26.52
CA ASP A 195 -19.46 -22.00 -26.96
C ASP A 195 -18.32 -22.32 -25.98
N ARG A 196 -18.16 -23.61 -25.67
CA ARG A 196 -17.09 -24.13 -24.81
C ARG A 196 -15.71 -23.97 -25.45
N HIS A 197 -15.58 -24.17 -26.76
CA HIS A 197 -14.29 -24.06 -27.45
C HIS A 197 -13.79 -22.61 -27.44
N HIS A 198 -14.66 -21.66 -27.79
CA HIS A 198 -14.32 -20.23 -27.72
C HIS A 198 -13.95 -19.76 -26.31
N ARG A 199 -14.63 -20.28 -25.28
CA ARG A 199 -14.28 -20.04 -23.86
C ARG A 199 -12.87 -20.47 -23.54
N ILE A 200 -12.54 -21.73 -23.81
CA ILE A 200 -11.23 -22.31 -23.50
C ILE A 200 -10.13 -21.55 -24.24
N ARG A 201 -10.33 -21.22 -25.52
CA ARG A 201 -9.37 -20.45 -26.31
C ARG A 201 -9.11 -19.06 -25.72
N ARG A 202 -10.17 -18.31 -25.38
CA ARG A 202 -10.03 -16.96 -24.79
C ARG A 202 -9.39 -17.00 -23.42
N LEU A 203 -9.76 -17.96 -22.58
CA LEU A 203 -9.11 -18.16 -21.28
C LEU A 203 -7.63 -18.50 -21.45
N GLY A 204 -7.30 -19.40 -22.38
CA GLY A 204 -5.92 -19.74 -22.72
C GLY A 204 -5.11 -18.51 -23.14
N LEU A 205 -5.68 -17.64 -23.97
CA LEU A 205 -5.03 -16.38 -24.39
C LEU A 205 -4.83 -15.41 -23.22
N VAL A 206 -5.81 -15.24 -22.33
CA VAL A 206 -5.67 -14.37 -21.15
C VAL A 206 -4.62 -14.91 -20.20
N THR A 207 -4.65 -16.22 -19.91
CA THR A 207 -3.67 -16.86 -19.04
C THR A 207 -2.27 -16.78 -19.65
N ALA A 208 -2.11 -17.09 -20.95
CA ALA A 208 -0.83 -16.98 -21.63
C ALA A 208 -0.32 -15.53 -21.64
N GLY A 209 -1.18 -14.56 -21.94
CA GLY A 209 -0.85 -13.14 -21.88
C GLY A 209 -0.43 -12.69 -20.48
N ALA A 210 -1.13 -13.16 -19.43
CA ALA A 210 -0.78 -12.88 -18.04
C ALA A 210 0.57 -13.50 -17.64
N VAL A 211 0.85 -14.74 -18.05
CA VAL A 211 2.12 -15.43 -17.80
C VAL A 211 3.27 -14.75 -18.54
N VAL A 212 3.08 -14.42 -19.82
CA VAL A 212 4.09 -13.69 -20.61
C VAL A 212 4.35 -12.33 -20.00
N LEU A 213 3.30 -11.58 -19.64
CA LEU A 213 3.44 -10.30 -18.98
C LEU A 213 4.17 -10.45 -17.65
N ALA A 214 3.76 -11.37 -16.78
CA ALA A 214 4.45 -11.61 -15.51
C ALA A 214 5.92 -12.01 -15.73
N GLY A 215 6.21 -12.86 -16.72
CA GLY A 215 7.58 -13.27 -17.07
C GLY A 215 8.43 -12.11 -17.55
N LEU A 216 7.90 -11.26 -18.45
CA LEU A 216 8.59 -10.06 -18.94
C LEU A 216 8.83 -9.06 -17.81
N LEU A 217 7.84 -8.85 -16.94
CA LEU A 217 7.95 -7.95 -15.80
C LEU A 217 8.93 -8.48 -14.75
N CYS A 218 8.96 -9.80 -14.52
CA CYS A 218 9.98 -10.41 -13.67
C CYS A 218 11.36 -10.22 -14.31
N TRP A 219 11.53 -10.52 -15.60
CA TRP A 219 12.81 -10.37 -16.30
C TRP A 219 13.35 -8.94 -16.28
N ALA A 220 12.48 -7.94 -16.38
CA ALA A 220 12.86 -6.52 -16.36
C ALA A 220 13.32 -6.01 -14.98
N VAL A 221 13.27 -6.84 -13.93
CA VAL A 221 13.55 -6.46 -12.54
C VAL A 221 14.74 -7.30 -12.07
N PRO A 222 15.98 -6.78 -12.11
CA PRO A 222 17.19 -7.57 -11.81
C PRO A 222 17.17 -8.27 -10.45
N ALA A 223 16.44 -7.74 -9.48
CA ALA A 223 16.23 -8.37 -8.18
C ALA A 223 15.55 -9.77 -8.27
N THR A 224 14.81 -10.06 -9.35
CA THR A 224 14.15 -11.35 -9.58
C THR A 224 15.10 -12.44 -10.05
N ALA A 225 16.30 -12.09 -10.53
CA ALA A 225 17.36 -13.06 -10.83
C ALA A 225 17.79 -13.85 -9.58
N ARG A 226 17.33 -13.44 -8.40
CA ARG A 226 17.55 -14.12 -7.12
C ARG A 226 16.46 -15.15 -6.77
N PHE A 227 15.40 -15.31 -7.57
CA PHE A 227 14.38 -16.31 -7.29
C PHE A 227 14.87 -17.71 -7.65
N SER A 228 14.93 -18.58 -6.65
CA SER A 228 15.21 -20.00 -6.87
C SER A 228 13.90 -20.78 -7.07
N PRO A 229 13.69 -21.46 -8.21
CA PRO A 229 12.55 -22.37 -8.39
C PRO A 229 12.46 -23.42 -7.29
N SER A 230 13.60 -23.86 -6.72
CA SER A 230 13.60 -24.82 -5.61
C SER A 230 13.02 -24.24 -4.32
N GLN A 231 13.20 -22.93 -4.05
CA GLN A 231 12.58 -22.26 -2.91
C GLN A 231 11.07 -22.07 -3.09
N ILE A 232 10.63 -21.79 -4.33
CA ILE A 232 9.21 -21.72 -4.66
C ILE A 232 8.57 -23.09 -4.42
N PHE A 233 9.20 -24.16 -4.93
CA PHE A 233 8.71 -25.52 -4.78
C PHE A 233 8.70 -25.97 -3.31
N SER A 234 9.74 -25.68 -2.53
CA SER A 234 9.77 -26.06 -1.11
C SER A 234 8.65 -25.40 -0.30
N ARG A 235 8.35 -24.12 -0.56
CA ARG A 235 7.25 -23.39 0.10
C ARG A 235 5.87 -23.97 -0.19
N MET A 236 5.66 -24.60 -1.35
CA MET A 236 4.38 -25.23 -1.69
C MET A 236 4.03 -26.40 -0.75
N PHE A 237 5.05 -27.04 -0.16
CA PHE A 237 4.89 -28.22 0.69
C PHE A 237 5.27 -27.96 2.16
N ASP A 238 5.49 -26.70 2.54
CA ASP A 238 5.79 -26.32 3.92
C ASP A 238 4.57 -25.59 4.55
N PRO A 239 3.66 -26.33 5.21
CA PRO A 239 2.49 -25.74 5.85
C PRO A 239 2.86 -24.86 7.05
N ALA A 240 4.02 -25.09 7.69
CA ALA A 240 4.46 -24.27 8.82
C ALA A 240 4.87 -22.87 8.33
N GLN A 241 5.61 -22.78 7.23
CA GLN A 241 5.93 -21.49 6.60
C GLN A 241 4.68 -20.77 6.07
N ALA A 242 3.71 -21.50 5.51
CA ALA A 242 2.46 -20.91 5.07
C ALA A 242 1.63 -20.34 6.24
N LEU A 243 1.60 -21.06 7.37
CA LEU A 243 0.95 -20.59 8.58
C LEU A 243 1.67 -19.37 9.17
N GLU A 244 3.00 -19.39 9.23
CA GLU A 244 3.81 -18.24 9.65
C GLU A 244 3.55 -17.02 8.74
N PHE A 245 3.47 -17.24 7.43
CA PHE A 245 3.13 -16.17 6.50
C PHE A 245 1.75 -15.58 6.81
N ALA A 246 0.75 -16.43 7.04
CA ALA A 246 -0.60 -15.98 7.37
C ALA A 246 -0.66 -15.19 8.69
N THR A 247 0.15 -15.53 9.69
CA THR A 247 0.21 -14.78 10.96
C THR A 247 0.94 -13.45 10.85
N LEU A 248 1.81 -13.27 9.84
CA LEU A 248 2.51 -12.02 9.55
C LEU A 248 1.66 -11.02 8.74
N VAL A 249 0.58 -11.45 8.11
CA VAL A 249 -0.31 -10.56 7.33
C VAL A 249 -1.04 -9.53 8.20
N PRO A 250 -1.73 -9.88 9.32
CA PRO A 250 -2.43 -8.88 10.14
C PRO A 250 -1.54 -7.74 10.66
N PRO A 251 -0.30 -7.99 11.15
CA PRO A 251 0.64 -6.93 11.51
C PRO A 251 0.89 -5.86 10.43
N LEU A 252 0.81 -6.23 9.14
CA LEU A 252 0.91 -5.28 8.02
C LEU A 252 -0.27 -4.30 8.03
N PHE A 253 -1.48 -4.80 8.26
CA PHE A 253 -2.69 -3.98 8.25
C PHE A 253 -2.91 -3.23 9.56
N SER A 254 -2.40 -3.78 10.68
CA SER A 254 -2.49 -3.13 11.98
C SER A 254 -1.51 -1.96 12.11
N GLY A 255 -0.48 -1.93 11.25
CA GLY A 255 0.60 -0.94 11.27
C GLY A 255 1.78 -1.35 12.14
N THR A 256 1.68 -2.48 12.85
CA THR A 256 2.76 -2.96 13.71
C THR A 256 4.06 -3.17 12.95
N THR A 257 4.03 -3.67 11.71
CA THR A 257 5.26 -3.88 10.92
C THR A 257 6.00 -2.58 10.64
N VAL A 258 5.27 -1.53 10.22
CA VAL A 258 5.87 -0.23 9.95
C VAL A 258 6.26 0.51 11.22
N TYR A 259 5.56 0.31 12.34
CA TYR A 259 5.97 0.87 13.64
C TYR A 259 7.30 0.26 14.09
N ARG A 260 7.42 -1.07 14.04
CA ARG A 260 8.69 -1.79 14.30
C ARG A 260 9.82 -1.29 13.43
N TYR A 261 9.54 -1.11 12.14
CA TYR A 261 10.54 -0.71 11.17
C TYR A 261 11.06 0.73 11.40
N VAL A 262 10.14 1.65 11.71
CA VAL A 262 10.46 3.08 11.70
C VAL A 262 10.75 3.61 13.10
N VAL A 263 9.89 3.25 14.04
CA VAL A 263 9.87 3.81 15.39
C VAL A 263 10.69 2.94 16.34
N GLY A 264 10.53 1.62 16.28
CA GLY A 264 11.16 0.67 17.21
C GLY A 264 10.15 -0.37 17.64
N GLU A 265 10.58 -1.34 18.45
CA GLU A 265 9.71 -2.42 18.92
C GLU A 265 8.59 -1.84 19.81
N PRO A 266 7.31 -1.90 19.39
CA PRO A 266 6.20 -1.47 20.23
C PRO A 266 6.05 -2.42 21.42
N SER A 267 5.34 -1.98 22.47
CA SER A 267 5.06 -2.87 23.59
C SER A 267 4.23 -4.09 23.14
N ALA A 268 4.50 -5.26 23.71
CA ALA A 268 3.80 -6.50 23.36
C ALA A 268 2.27 -6.38 23.49
N MET A 269 1.80 -5.65 24.51
CA MET A 269 0.37 -5.36 24.70
C MET A 269 -0.20 -4.52 23.55
N SER A 270 0.51 -3.48 23.10
CA SER A 270 0.07 -2.64 21.97
C SER A 270 -0.05 -3.47 20.68
N VAL A 271 0.96 -4.32 20.40
CA VAL A 271 0.95 -5.23 19.26
C VAL A 271 -0.26 -6.17 19.32
N ALA A 272 -0.48 -6.84 20.46
CA ALA A 272 -1.58 -7.77 20.64
C ALA A 272 -2.95 -7.11 20.43
N VAL A 273 -3.15 -5.89 20.94
CA VAL A 273 -4.41 -5.14 20.77
C VAL A 273 -4.63 -4.77 19.30
N HIS A 274 -3.61 -4.21 18.62
CA HIS A 274 -3.74 -3.82 17.22
C HIS A 274 -4.03 -5.02 16.32
N ASP A 275 -3.30 -6.12 16.53
CA ASP A 275 -3.46 -7.33 15.73
C ASP A 275 -4.82 -7.98 16.01
N ALA A 276 -5.31 -8.00 17.25
CA ALA A 276 -6.62 -8.52 17.60
C ALA A 276 -7.76 -7.75 16.91
N VAL A 277 -7.68 -6.43 16.82
CA VAL A 277 -8.67 -5.60 16.10
C VAL A 277 -8.70 -5.96 14.62
N VAL A 278 -7.54 -6.07 13.98
CA VAL A 278 -7.43 -6.43 12.56
C VAL A 278 -7.92 -7.85 12.31
N TRP A 279 -7.52 -8.82 13.16
CA TRP A 279 -8.02 -10.19 13.10
C TRP A 279 -9.54 -10.25 13.20
N THR A 280 -10.11 -9.54 14.17
CA THR A 280 -11.57 -9.47 14.35
C THR A 280 -12.23 -8.95 13.07
N LEU A 281 -11.71 -7.88 12.48
CA LEU A 281 -12.23 -7.30 11.24
C LEU A 281 -12.14 -8.28 10.07
N MET A 282 -11.00 -8.97 9.91
CA MET A 282 -10.78 -9.95 8.85
C MET A 282 -11.68 -11.18 9.02
N ILE A 283 -11.85 -11.69 10.24
CA ILE A 283 -12.73 -12.82 10.54
C ILE A 283 -14.18 -12.47 10.24
N LEU A 284 -14.66 -11.30 10.68
CA LEU A 284 -16.01 -10.83 10.37
C LEU A 284 -16.21 -10.68 8.86
N ALA A 285 -15.27 -10.05 8.17
CA ALA A 285 -15.33 -9.95 6.71
C ALA A 285 -15.36 -11.33 6.03
N GLY A 286 -14.51 -12.26 6.45
CA GLY A 286 -14.48 -13.63 5.95
C GLY A 286 -15.82 -14.35 6.17
N ALA A 287 -16.38 -14.25 7.37
CA ALA A 287 -17.70 -14.80 7.68
C ALA A 287 -18.79 -14.20 6.77
N GLY A 288 -18.76 -12.88 6.55
CA GLY A 288 -19.64 -12.20 5.62
C GLY A 288 -19.52 -12.70 4.18
N LEU A 289 -18.29 -12.86 3.69
CA LEU A 289 -18.03 -13.41 2.35
C LEU A 289 -18.53 -14.86 2.23
N LEU A 290 -18.38 -15.68 3.27
CA LEU A 290 -18.86 -17.06 3.28
C LEU A 290 -20.40 -17.13 3.27
N ILE A 291 -21.06 -16.37 4.15
CA ILE A 291 -22.53 -16.30 4.23
C ILE A 291 -23.12 -15.73 2.93
N GLY A 292 -22.50 -14.68 2.40
CA GLY A 292 -22.93 -13.96 1.21
C GLY A 292 -22.48 -14.56 -0.12
N TRP A 293 -21.66 -15.61 -0.11
CA TRP A 293 -20.93 -16.08 -1.29
C TRP A 293 -21.81 -16.28 -2.53
N ARG A 294 -22.99 -16.88 -2.33
CA ARG A 294 -23.94 -17.17 -3.41
C ARG A 294 -24.66 -15.92 -3.93
N ARG A 295 -24.80 -14.87 -3.11
CA ARG A 295 -25.43 -13.59 -3.46
C ARG A 295 -24.48 -12.63 -4.17
N LEU A 296 -23.17 -12.76 -3.93
CA LEU A 296 -22.16 -11.98 -4.64
C LEU A 296 -22.32 -12.17 -6.15
N ASP A 297 -22.06 -11.12 -6.93
CA ASP A 297 -21.95 -11.30 -8.37
C ASP A 297 -20.72 -12.16 -8.70
N ALA A 298 -20.71 -12.77 -9.89
CA ALA A 298 -19.61 -13.65 -10.29
C ALA A 298 -18.25 -12.93 -10.40
N ARG A 299 -18.25 -11.60 -10.59
CA ARG A 299 -17.02 -10.80 -10.70
C ARG A 299 -16.40 -10.58 -9.33
N LEU A 300 -17.22 -10.27 -8.32
CA LEU A 300 -16.78 -10.11 -6.93
C LEU A 300 -16.25 -11.43 -6.36
N ARG A 301 -16.93 -12.55 -6.64
CA ARG A 301 -16.37 -13.88 -6.30
C ARG A 301 -14.99 -14.10 -6.92
N ALA A 302 -14.87 -13.80 -8.21
CA ALA A 302 -13.60 -13.94 -8.92
C ALA A 302 -12.52 -12.98 -8.39
N PHE A 303 -12.89 -11.76 -7.98
CA PHE A 303 -12.00 -10.81 -7.33
C PHE A 303 -11.46 -11.34 -5.99
N VAL A 304 -12.34 -11.91 -5.15
CA VAL A 304 -11.94 -12.53 -3.87
C VAL A 304 -11.00 -13.71 -4.10
N ILE A 305 -11.34 -14.61 -5.03
CA ILE A 305 -10.48 -15.75 -5.41
C ILE A 305 -9.12 -15.25 -5.93
N GLY A 306 -9.14 -14.26 -6.83
CA GLY A 306 -7.94 -13.66 -7.38
C GLY A 306 -7.06 -13.00 -6.31
N THR A 307 -7.67 -12.39 -5.29
CA THR A 307 -6.94 -11.80 -4.15
C THR A 307 -6.24 -12.87 -3.31
N VAL A 308 -6.93 -13.99 -3.02
CA VAL A 308 -6.32 -15.13 -2.33
C VAL A 308 -5.19 -15.74 -3.17
N ALA A 309 -5.42 -15.92 -4.48
CA ALA A 309 -4.41 -16.41 -5.41
C ALA A 309 -3.18 -15.47 -5.48
N ALA A 310 -3.39 -14.15 -5.47
CA ALA A 310 -2.32 -13.17 -5.45
C ALA A 310 -1.45 -13.29 -4.19
N TRP A 311 -2.07 -13.43 -3.01
CA TRP A 311 -1.36 -13.66 -1.75
C TRP A 311 -0.59 -14.99 -1.77
N TRP A 312 -1.19 -16.03 -2.33
CA TRP A 312 -0.50 -17.32 -2.49
C TRP A 312 0.71 -17.20 -3.42
N CYS A 313 0.56 -16.55 -4.58
CA CYS A 313 1.69 -16.26 -5.47
C CYS A 313 2.79 -15.44 -4.77
N PHE A 314 2.41 -14.43 -3.99
CA PHE A 314 3.35 -13.61 -3.23
C PHE A 314 4.11 -14.45 -2.19
N TYR A 315 3.42 -15.29 -1.43
CA TYR A 315 4.04 -16.24 -0.49
C TYR A 315 4.99 -17.19 -1.21
N LEU A 316 4.58 -17.78 -2.33
CA LEU A 316 5.44 -18.70 -3.07
C LEU A 316 6.73 -18.02 -3.57
N VAL A 317 6.64 -16.79 -4.05
CA VAL A 317 7.79 -16.05 -4.63
C VAL A 317 8.69 -15.43 -3.55
N LEU A 318 8.11 -14.72 -2.56
CA LEU A 318 8.85 -13.94 -1.57
C LEU A 318 8.91 -14.59 -0.17
N GLY A 319 8.08 -15.59 0.10
CA GLY A 319 7.99 -16.24 1.41
C GLY A 319 7.53 -15.31 2.53
N THR A 320 7.82 -15.69 3.77
CA THR A 320 7.59 -14.87 4.97
C THR A 320 8.40 -13.57 4.94
N GLY A 321 9.54 -13.57 4.25
CA GLY A 321 10.37 -12.39 4.02
C GLY A 321 9.65 -11.24 3.30
N GLY A 322 8.58 -11.46 2.55
CA GLY A 322 7.87 -10.36 1.88
C GLY A 322 6.97 -9.51 2.80
N VAL A 323 6.66 -10.00 4.00
CA VAL A 323 5.71 -9.36 4.95
C VAL A 323 6.34 -9.05 6.32
N ARG A 324 7.56 -9.50 6.57
CA ARG A 324 8.28 -9.19 7.81
C ARG A 324 8.59 -7.67 7.91
N PRO A 325 8.76 -7.13 9.13
CA PRO A 325 9.23 -5.76 9.30
C PRO A 325 10.49 -5.49 8.46
N HIS A 326 10.69 -4.25 8.03
CA HIS A 326 11.78 -3.78 7.14
C HIS A 326 11.59 -4.07 5.65
N VAL A 327 10.81 -5.09 5.31
CA VAL A 327 10.59 -5.58 3.93
C VAL A 327 9.10 -5.61 3.57
N ASP A 328 8.24 -5.26 4.51
CA ASP A 328 6.78 -5.18 4.40
C ASP A 328 6.31 -4.18 3.32
N ARG A 329 7.16 -3.23 2.92
CA ARG A 329 6.94 -2.35 1.76
C ARG A 329 6.64 -3.13 0.46
N TYR A 330 7.12 -4.36 0.35
CA TYR A 330 6.84 -5.21 -0.81
C TYR A 330 5.40 -5.72 -0.86
N ALA A 331 4.70 -5.77 0.27
CA ALA A 331 3.31 -6.23 0.37
C ALA A 331 2.27 -5.12 0.19
N LEU A 332 2.66 -3.86 -0.07
CA LEU A 332 1.73 -2.72 -0.16
C LEU A 332 0.71 -2.82 -1.31
N TRP A 333 1.00 -3.61 -2.35
CA TRP A 333 0.03 -3.93 -3.42
C TRP A 333 -1.24 -4.59 -2.87
N SER A 334 -1.15 -5.26 -1.73
CA SER A 334 -2.25 -6.03 -1.14
C SER A 334 -3.25 -5.15 -0.38
N ILE A 335 -2.89 -3.92 -0.01
CA ILE A 335 -3.72 -3.04 0.82
C ILE A 335 -5.11 -2.89 0.20
N VAL A 336 -5.18 -2.42 -1.04
CA VAL A 336 -6.45 -2.17 -1.72
C VAL A 336 -7.30 -3.43 -1.90
N PRO A 337 -6.81 -4.53 -2.51
CA PRO A 337 -7.65 -5.70 -2.72
C PRO A 337 -8.14 -6.32 -1.42
N VAL A 338 -7.34 -6.33 -0.35
CA VAL A 338 -7.79 -6.81 0.97
C VAL A 338 -8.88 -5.88 1.52
N LEU A 339 -8.71 -4.56 1.46
CA LEU A 339 -9.73 -3.62 1.91
C LEU A 339 -11.05 -3.76 1.13
N ILE A 340 -10.99 -4.03 -0.18
CA ILE A 340 -12.17 -4.34 -0.98
C ILE A 340 -12.85 -5.63 -0.48
N CYS A 341 -12.10 -6.70 -0.27
CA CYS A 341 -12.63 -7.95 0.29
C CYS A 341 -13.26 -7.74 1.68
N VAL A 342 -12.62 -6.95 2.54
CA VAL A 342 -13.16 -6.58 3.86
C VAL A 342 -14.47 -5.81 3.73
N GLY A 343 -14.49 -4.75 2.90
CA GLY A 343 -15.70 -3.96 2.69
C GLY A 343 -16.87 -4.76 2.13
N VAL A 344 -16.61 -5.64 1.16
CA VAL A 344 -17.64 -6.53 0.58
C VAL A 344 -18.15 -7.52 1.63
N GLY A 345 -17.26 -8.16 2.39
CA GLY A 345 -17.63 -9.09 3.46
C GLY A 345 -18.50 -8.43 4.54
N LEU A 346 -18.10 -7.24 5.01
CA LEU A 346 -18.90 -6.46 5.95
C LEU A 346 -20.25 -6.02 5.35
N GLY A 347 -20.29 -5.70 4.05
CA GLY A 347 -21.51 -5.42 3.31
C GLY A 347 -22.49 -6.60 3.34
N GLU A 348 -21.97 -7.82 3.20
CA GLU A 348 -22.75 -9.07 3.27
C GLU A 348 -23.16 -9.47 4.70
N LEU A 349 -22.54 -8.92 5.73
CA LEU A 349 -23.06 -9.04 7.10
C LEU A 349 -24.16 -8.01 7.38
N ALA A 350 -24.12 -6.86 6.71
CA ALA A 350 -24.96 -5.71 6.95
C ALA A 350 -26.05 -5.50 5.87
N HIS A 351 -26.86 -6.52 5.61
CA HIS A 351 -27.94 -6.41 4.62
C HIS A 351 -29.08 -5.48 5.05
N ARG A 352 -29.39 -5.43 6.35
CA ARG A 352 -30.45 -4.57 6.89
C ARG A 352 -29.90 -3.17 7.19
N ALA A 353 -30.75 -2.14 7.04
CA ALA A 353 -30.35 -0.76 7.31
C ALA A 353 -29.81 -0.55 8.74
N SER A 354 -30.44 -1.18 9.74
CA SER A 354 -29.96 -1.15 11.13
C SER A 354 -28.57 -1.77 11.29
N GLN A 355 -28.29 -2.88 10.60
CA GLN A 355 -26.97 -3.53 10.62
C GLN A 355 -25.90 -2.64 9.96
N ARG A 356 -26.24 -1.95 8.86
CA ARG A 356 -25.32 -1.00 8.21
C ARG A 356 -24.91 0.12 9.15
N ARG A 357 -25.84 0.64 9.95
CA ARG A 357 -25.54 1.65 10.95
C ARG A 357 -24.60 1.11 12.03
N ILE A 358 -24.83 -0.11 12.53
CA ILE A 358 -23.95 -0.77 13.51
C ILE A 358 -22.54 -0.96 12.94
N VAL A 359 -22.42 -1.50 11.72
CA VAL A 359 -21.11 -1.68 11.06
C VAL A 359 -20.42 -0.34 10.86
N THR A 360 -21.13 0.69 10.42
CA THR A 360 -20.53 2.02 10.21
C THR A 360 -20.05 2.63 11.53
N LEU A 361 -20.80 2.49 12.62
CA LEU A 361 -20.37 2.93 13.95
C LEU A 361 -19.14 2.16 14.42
N GLY A 362 -19.13 0.83 14.25
CA GLY A 362 -17.97 -0.01 14.56
C GLY A 362 -16.73 0.40 13.76
N LEU A 363 -16.89 0.66 12.46
CA LEU A 363 -15.82 1.17 11.61
C LEU A 363 -15.34 2.55 12.05
N CYS A 364 -16.23 3.46 12.47
CA CYS A 364 -15.82 4.75 13.04
C CYS A 364 -15.00 4.56 14.32
N ALA A 365 -15.40 3.66 15.22
CA ALA A 365 -14.66 3.37 16.45
C ALA A 365 -13.27 2.79 16.15
N VAL A 366 -13.19 1.80 15.25
CA VAL A 366 -11.90 1.24 14.78
C VAL A 366 -11.04 2.32 14.13
N SER A 367 -11.64 3.21 13.35
CA SER A 367 -10.94 4.32 12.70
C SER A 367 -10.34 5.31 13.70
N ILE A 368 -11.10 5.68 14.73
CA ILE A 368 -10.61 6.54 15.82
C ILE A 368 -9.44 5.86 16.52
N ALA A 369 -9.57 4.58 16.89
CA ALA A 369 -8.51 3.82 17.54
C ALA A 369 -7.24 3.72 16.68
N ALA A 370 -7.39 3.49 15.36
CA ALA A 370 -6.26 3.43 14.43
C ALA A 370 -5.53 4.78 14.30
N LEU A 371 -6.27 5.90 14.19
CA LEU A 371 -5.67 7.24 14.11
C LEU A 371 -5.01 7.65 15.44
N MET A 372 -5.63 7.33 16.57
CA MET A 372 -5.03 7.54 17.89
C MET A 372 -3.77 6.70 18.07
N SER A 373 -3.79 5.44 17.66
CA SER A 373 -2.62 4.55 17.65
C SER A 373 -1.48 5.12 16.80
N PHE A 374 -1.79 5.68 15.62
CA PHE A 374 -0.78 6.33 14.80
C PHE A 374 -0.22 7.59 15.46
N GLN A 375 -1.08 8.41 16.06
CA GLN A 375 -0.65 9.60 16.77
C GLN A 375 0.31 9.25 17.92
N THR A 376 -0.10 8.36 18.83
CA THR A 376 0.65 8.05 20.06
C THR A 376 1.80 7.07 19.84
N GLY A 377 1.59 6.03 19.02
CA GLY A 377 2.55 4.96 18.80
C GLY A 377 3.56 5.22 17.68
N TYR A 378 3.31 6.24 16.83
CA TYR A 378 4.21 6.59 15.73
C TYR A 378 4.72 8.04 15.82
N LEU A 379 3.83 9.04 15.76
CA LEU A 379 4.29 10.44 15.71
C LEU A 379 4.88 10.90 17.04
N ASP A 380 4.22 10.65 18.16
CA ASP A 380 4.68 11.12 19.46
C ASP A 380 5.98 10.43 19.88
N VAL A 381 6.11 9.11 19.65
CA VAL A 381 7.39 8.41 19.90
C VAL A 381 8.53 9.00 19.06
N LEU A 382 8.30 9.30 17.77
CA LEU A 382 9.33 9.93 16.93
C LEU A 382 9.66 11.35 17.37
N ARG A 383 8.70 12.11 17.92
CA ARG A 383 8.95 13.46 18.46
C ARG A 383 9.77 13.39 19.74
N ASP A 384 9.43 12.46 20.62
CA ASP A 384 9.99 12.38 21.97
C ASP A 384 11.37 11.74 21.98
N SER A 385 11.56 10.66 21.20
CA SER A 385 12.80 9.87 21.23
C SER A 385 13.61 9.89 19.94
N GLY A 386 13.04 10.42 18.85
CA GLY A 386 13.65 10.34 17.53
C GLY A 386 13.58 8.96 16.88
N GLY A 387 12.97 7.97 17.53
CA GLY A 387 12.93 6.58 17.09
C GLY A 387 14.14 5.75 17.52
N HIS A 388 13.89 4.48 17.86
CA HIS A 388 14.87 3.50 18.33
C HIS A 388 15.15 2.36 17.34
N SER A 389 14.49 2.34 16.18
CA SER A 389 14.68 1.31 15.15
C SER A 389 15.89 1.60 14.25
N HIS A 390 15.72 1.36 12.95
CA HIS A 390 16.73 1.54 11.92
C HIS A 390 17.34 2.95 11.96
N ARG A 391 18.68 3.03 12.02
CA ARG A 391 19.42 4.30 12.18
C ARG A 391 19.06 5.35 11.12
N ALA A 392 18.66 4.91 9.92
CA ALA A 392 18.23 5.78 8.83
C ALA A 392 17.04 6.69 9.20
N PHE A 393 16.10 6.21 10.03
CA PHE A 393 14.89 6.97 10.39
C PHE A 393 15.04 7.82 11.64
N ARG A 394 16.21 7.80 12.29
CA ARG A 394 16.47 8.64 13.46
C ARG A 394 16.25 10.10 13.10
N THR A 395 15.51 10.79 13.96
CA THR A 395 15.14 12.20 13.78
C THR A 395 15.29 12.98 15.09
N SER A 396 15.32 14.30 15.01
CA SER A 396 15.39 15.20 16.16
C SER A 396 14.76 16.54 15.78
N TYR A 397 14.73 17.54 16.68
CA TYR A 397 14.21 18.88 16.36
C TYR A 397 14.86 19.46 15.09
N VAL A 398 16.19 19.33 15.00
CA VAL A 398 16.94 19.50 13.75
C VAL A 398 17.20 18.12 13.15
N GLU A 399 16.95 17.94 11.85
CA GLU A 399 17.22 16.65 11.23
C GLU A 399 18.74 16.35 11.32
N PRO A 400 19.16 15.17 11.84
CA PRO A 400 20.57 14.92 12.13
C PRO A 400 21.54 15.02 10.94
N LYS A 401 21.09 14.63 9.74
CA LYS A 401 21.86 14.71 8.49
C LYS A 401 21.97 16.15 8.02
N ARG A 402 20.92 16.97 8.22
CA ARG A 402 20.99 18.42 8.00
C ARG A 402 22.00 19.07 8.95
N ALA A 403 21.92 18.76 10.25
CA ALA A 403 22.88 19.26 11.23
C ALA A 403 24.33 18.86 10.91
N ALA A 404 24.53 17.62 10.44
CA ALA A 404 25.84 17.16 9.99
C ALA A 404 26.34 17.94 8.76
N LEU A 405 25.47 18.18 7.77
CA LEU A 405 25.81 18.99 6.60
C LEU A 405 26.17 20.43 6.98
N ASP A 406 25.38 21.06 7.85
CA ASP A 406 25.63 22.42 8.31
C ASP A 406 26.97 22.51 9.07
N ALA A 407 27.31 21.50 9.89
CA ALA A 407 28.60 21.42 10.57
C ALA A 407 29.77 21.22 9.60
N ILE A 408 29.59 20.41 8.54
CA ILE A 408 30.57 20.20 7.48
C ILE A 408 30.84 21.52 6.73
N ILE A 409 29.79 22.23 6.34
CA ILE A 409 29.89 23.52 5.63
C ILE A 409 30.58 24.57 6.54
N ALA A 410 30.20 24.63 7.81
CA ALA A 410 30.79 25.57 8.75
C ALA A 410 32.28 25.31 9.02
N ALA A 411 32.71 24.04 9.02
CA ALA A 411 34.12 23.68 9.24
C ALA A 411 35.02 24.02 8.03
N GLN A 412 34.44 24.08 6.82
CA GLN A 412 35.21 24.35 5.60
C GLN A 412 34.35 25.11 4.56
N PRO A 413 34.14 26.43 4.74
CA PRO A 413 33.20 27.21 3.93
C PRO A 413 33.54 27.25 2.43
N ASP A 414 34.84 27.35 2.11
CA ASP A 414 35.32 27.67 0.76
C ASP A 414 36.21 26.56 0.15
N GLY A 415 36.18 25.34 0.70
CA GLY A 415 37.09 24.28 0.31
C GLY A 415 36.44 22.89 0.16
N PRO A 416 37.07 21.98 -0.60
CA PRO A 416 36.56 20.63 -0.76
C PRO A 416 36.63 19.86 0.56
N VAL A 417 35.50 19.32 0.99
CA VAL A 417 35.43 18.46 2.18
C VAL A 417 35.49 17.00 1.76
N ARG A 418 36.39 16.23 2.38
CA ARG A 418 36.35 14.77 2.29
C ARG A 418 35.45 14.21 3.39
N ILE A 419 34.29 13.71 3.01
CA ILE A 419 33.37 13.01 3.92
C ILE A 419 33.72 11.52 3.89
N LEU A 420 34.15 10.97 5.03
CA LEU A 420 34.20 9.52 5.21
C LEU A 420 32.84 9.06 5.74
N ALA A 421 32.09 8.34 4.90
CA ALA A 421 30.89 7.64 5.31
C ALA A 421 31.18 6.13 5.34
N GLU A 422 30.73 5.43 6.37
CA GLU A 422 30.71 3.97 6.38
C GLU A 422 29.55 3.49 5.51
N ASP A 423 29.84 2.67 4.51
CA ASP A 423 28.81 2.14 3.61
C ASP A 423 27.94 1.12 4.36
N TRP A 424 26.63 1.31 4.31
CA TRP A 424 25.68 0.37 4.90
C TRP A 424 25.63 -0.95 4.11
N TRP A 425 26.05 -0.94 2.83
CA TRP A 425 25.98 -2.09 1.93
C TRP A 425 27.23 -2.98 1.96
N SER A 426 28.28 -2.60 2.69
CA SER A 426 29.57 -3.31 2.70
C SER A 426 29.75 -4.27 3.89
N ARG A 427 28.68 -4.89 4.40
CA ARG A 427 28.77 -5.98 5.40
C ARG A 427 28.60 -7.35 4.78
#